data_AF-A0A3B8Y6E1-F1
#
_entry.id   AF-A0A3B8Y6E1-F1
#
_cell.length_a   1.000
_cell.length_b   1.000
_cell.length_c   1.000
_cell.angle_alpha   90.00
_cell.angle_beta   90.00
_cell.angle_gamma   90.00
#
_symmetry.space_group_name_H-M   'P 1'
#
loop_
_entity.id
_entity.type
_entity.pdbx_description
1 polymer ?
#
loop_
_entity_poly.entity_id
_entity_poly.type
_entity_poly.pdbx_seq_one_letter_code
_entity_poly.pdbx_strand_id
1 'polypeptide(L)'
;MVTKAEKMLLIGFFSLFLTFVGNNPLLSYELVSEGRELTPGEITEQLKTVPEWKIEGKKLVCTYQFQNFVEAIAFVNLLVEPAETLGHHPDLMIKYNLVMVSLTTHDLGGISQKDFALAKTISNIYRNLQKNGIKIHKN
;
A
#
# COMPACT_ATOMS: atom_id res chain seq x y z
N MET A 1 23.95 -16.93 -5.46
CA MET A 1 24.61 -17.46 -4.23
C MET A 1 25.31 -16.30 -3.56
N VAL A 2 24.70 -15.76 -2.49
CA VAL A 2 25.24 -14.63 -1.71
C VAL A 2 26.33 -15.19 -0.78
N THR A 3 27.47 -14.52 -0.72
CA THR A 3 28.67 -15.06 -0.07
C THR A 3 28.57 -15.01 1.46
N LYS A 4 29.35 -15.85 2.14
CA LYS A 4 29.35 -15.97 3.62
C LYS A 4 29.69 -14.64 4.34
N ALA A 5 30.31 -13.69 3.64
CA ALA A 5 30.63 -12.35 4.14
C ALA A 5 29.41 -11.39 4.14
N GLU A 6 28.52 -11.50 3.16
CA GLU A 6 27.31 -10.66 3.06
C GLU A 6 26.24 -11.08 4.09
N LYS A 7 26.19 -12.37 4.47
CA LYS A 7 25.39 -12.84 5.61
C LYS A 7 25.87 -12.32 6.96
N MET A 8 27.14 -11.89 7.08
CA MET A 8 27.72 -11.40 8.33
C MET A 8 27.49 -9.89 8.53
N LEU A 9 27.32 -9.14 7.44
CA LEU A 9 26.93 -7.72 7.48
C LEU A 9 25.46 -7.51 7.85
N LEU A 10 24.57 -8.43 7.51
CA LEU A 10 23.14 -8.32 7.84
C LEU A 10 22.84 -8.57 9.33
N ILE A 11 23.69 -9.34 10.02
CA ILE A 11 23.56 -9.63 11.46
C ILE A 11 24.17 -8.49 12.30
N GLY A 12 25.20 -7.81 11.79
CA GLY A 12 25.86 -6.68 12.46
C GLY A 12 24.98 -5.41 12.54
N PHE A 13 24.14 -5.16 11.55
CA PHE A 13 23.20 -4.02 11.59
C PHE A 13 22.03 -4.23 12.56
N PHE A 14 21.63 -5.48 12.81
CA PHE A 14 20.53 -5.78 13.74
C PHE A 14 20.95 -5.63 15.21
N SER A 15 22.21 -5.91 15.54
CA SER A 15 22.72 -5.82 16.91
C SER A 15 23.06 -4.40 17.36
N LEU A 16 23.35 -3.48 16.45
CA LEU A 16 23.67 -2.09 16.81
C LEU A 16 22.41 -1.21 16.96
N PHE A 17 21.29 -1.58 16.32
CA PHE A 17 20.04 -0.82 16.44
C PHE A 17 19.33 -1.04 17.79
N LEU A 18 19.51 -2.21 18.42
CA LEU A 18 18.97 -2.49 19.76
C LEU A 18 19.63 -1.68 20.89
N THR A 19 20.82 -1.10 20.66
CA THR A 19 21.49 -0.29 21.69
C THR A 19 21.14 1.20 21.62
N PHE A 20 20.61 1.68 20.49
CA PHE A 20 20.17 3.08 20.36
C PHE A 20 18.68 3.28 20.65
N VAL A 21 17.85 2.25 20.49
CA VAL A 21 16.44 2.29 20.90
C VAL A 21 16.28 1.44 22.15
N GLY A 22 16.65 2.00 23.30
CA GLY A 22 16.56 1.31 24.59
C GLY A 22 15.19 0.65 24.76
N ASN A 23 15.17 -0.65 25.10
CA ASN A 23 14.03 -1.51 25.47
C ASN A 23 12.65 -0.84 25.47
N ASN A 24 12.19 -0.37 24.30
CA ASN A 24 10.87 0.20 24.12
C ASN A 24 10.03 -0.91 23.51
N PRO A 25 9.29 -1.70 24.32
CA PRO A 25 8.48 -2.80 23.81
C PRO A 25 7.42 -2.33 22.81
N LEU A 26 7.07 -1.05 22.84
CA LEU A 26 6.18 -0.41 21.87
C LEU A 26 6.76 -0.40 20.46
N LEU A 27 8.06 -0.15 20.29
CA LEU A 27 8.71 -0.14 18.98
C LEU A 27 8.79 -1.54 18.38
N SER A 28 9.07 -2.56 19.20
CA SER A 28 9.03 -3.95 18.76
C SER A 28 7.61 -4.40 18.39
N TYR A 29 6.58 -3.89 19.05
CA TYR A 29 5.20 -4.24 18.74
C TYR A 29 4.70 -3.58 17.45
N GLU A 30 5.02 -2.30 17.24
CA GLU A 30 4.74 -1.59 15.98
C GLU A 30 5.41 -2.28 14.79
N LEU A 31 6.70 -2.62 14.91
CA LEU A 31 7.44 -3.34 13.86
C LEU A 31 6.92 -4.77 13.61
N VAL A 32 6.47 -5.49 14.64
CA VAL A 32 5.85 -6.82 14.51
C VAL A 32 4.45 -6.72 13.88
N SER A 33 3.76 -5.59 14.04
CA SER A 33 2.40 -5.39 13.52
C SER A 33 2.33 -5.14 12.02
N GLU A 34 3.38 -4.57 11.40
CA GLU A 34 3.36 -4.22 9.97
C GLU A 34 3.56 -5.40 9.01
N GLY A 35 4.09 -6.53 9.51
CA GLY A 35 4.47 -7.69 8.70
C GLY A 35 3.53 -8.90 8.79
N ARG A 36 2.30 -8.74 9.30
CA ARG A 36 1.37 -9.87 9.50
C ARG A 36 0.03 -9.68 8.81
N GLU A 37 -0.68 -10.79 8.62
CA GLU A 37 -2.08 -10.78 8.20
C GLU A 37 -2.94 -10.18 9.33
N LEU A 38 -3.88 -9.31 8.94
CA LEU A 38 -4.84 -8.69 9.84
C LEU A 38 -5.99 -9.65 10.13
N THR A 39 -6.49 -9.59 11.36
CA THR A 39 -7.69 -10.33 11.75
C THR A 39 -8.95 -9.71 11.13
N PRO A 40 -10.06 -10.46 11.01
CA PRO A 40 -11.31 -9.92 10.51
C PRO A 40 -11.82 -8.68 11.28
N GLY A 41 -11.61 -8.64 12.60
CA GLY A 41 -11.97 -7.48 13.42
C GLY A 41 -11.15 -6.23 13.09
N GLU A 42 -9.85 -6.38 12.90
CA GLU A 42 -8.95 -5.28 12.50
C GLU A 42 -9.26 -4.77 11.11
N ILE A 43 -9.52 -5.67 10.15
CA ILE A 43 -9.95 -5.32 8.79
C ILE A 43 -11.24 -4.50 8.86
N THR A 44 -12.23 -4.95 9.64
CA THR A 44 -13.52 -4.27 9.80
C THR A 44 -13.34 -2.85 10.36
N GLU A 45 -12.44 -2.68 11.34
CA GLU A 45 -12.16 -1.35 11.90
C GLU A 45 -11.47 -0.45 10.87
N GLN A 46 -10.46 -0.96 10.16
CA GLN A 46 -9.70 -0.18 9.20
C GLN A 46 -10.50 0.20 7.96
N LEU A 47 -11.47 -0.61 7.52
CA LEU A 47 -12.37 -0.28 6.41
C LEU A 47 -13.13 1.04 6.65
N LYS A 48 -13.41 1.42 7.90
CA LYS A 48 -14.05 2.71 8.23
C LYS A 48 -13.22 3.91 7.76
N THR A 49 -11.91 3.74 7.61
CA THR A 49 -11.00 4.81 7.18
C THR A 49 -10.91 4.97 5.66
N VAL A 50 -11.41 3.98 4.91
CA VAL A 50 -11.35 3.89 3.45
C VAL A 50 -12.71 3.40 2.90
N PRO A 51 -13.79 4.20 3.07
CA PRO A 51 -15.17 3.75 2.86
C PRO A 51 -15.52 3.33 1.43
N GLU A 52 -14.72 3.72 0.43
CA GLU A 52 -14.88 3.30 -0.96
C GLU A 52 -14.27 1.92 -1.27
N TRP A 53 -13.51 1.34 -0.33
CA TRP A 53 -12.89 0.03 -0.49
C TRP A 53 -13.77 -1.07 0.11
N LYS A 54 -13.69 -2.25 -0.49
CA LYS A 54 -14.39 -3.46 -0.05
C LYS A 54 -13.46 -4.65 -0.02
N ILE A 55 -13.90 -5.72 0.64
CA ILE A 55 -13.20 -6.99 0.68
C ILE A 55 -13.77 -7.90 -0.41
N GLU A 56 -12.88 -8.46 -1.23
CA GLU A 56 -13.21 -9.54 -2.15
C GLU A 56 -12.23 -10.69 -1.93
N GLY A 57 -12.71 -11.77 -1.30
CA GLY A 57 -11.85 -12.86 -0.84
C GLY A 57 -10.81 -12.36 0.17
N LYS A 58 -9.54 -12.39 -0.21
CA LYS A 58 -8.40 -11.95 0.60
C LYS A 58 -7.75 -10.65 0.10
N LYS A 59 -8.50 -9.83 -0.61
CA LYS A 59 -8.02 -8.58 -1.19
C LYS A 59 -8.90 -7.41 -0.80
N LEU A 60 -8.29 -6.24 -0.65
CA LEU A 60 -9.01 -4.96 -0.73
C LEU A 60 -9.21 -4.62 -2.20
N VAL A 61 -10.40 -4.16 -2.57
CA VAL A 61 -10.74 -3.79 -3.95
C VAL A 61 -11.49 -2.46 -3.97
N CYS A 62 -11.14 -1.60 -4.93
CA CYS A 62 -11.87 -0.37 -5.24
C CYS A 62 -11.87 -0.13 -6.76
N THR A 63 -12.92 0.51 -7.27
CA THR A 63 -13.02 0.89 -8.69
C THR A 63 -13.21 2.39 -8.80
N TYR A 64 -12.33 3.04 -9.56
CA TYR A 64 -12.37 4.46 -9.84
C TYR A 64 -12.81 4.71 -11.29
N GLN A 65 -13.69 5.70 -11.50
CA GLN A 65 -14.21 6.07 -12.81
C GLN A 65 -13.81 7.50 -13.17
N PHE A 66 -13.43 7.70 -14.43
CA PHE A 66 -12.95 8.96 -14.97
C PHE A 66 -13.77 9.39 -16.20
N GLN A 67 -13.54 10.59 -16.73
CA GLN A 67 -14.30 11.05 -17.91
C GLN A 67 -13.83 10.35 -19.20
N ASN A 68 -12.55 10.02 -19.28
CA ASN A 68 -11.92 9.45 -20.48
C ASN A 68 -10.68 8.63 -20.10
N PHE A 69 -10.09 7.97 -21.11
CA PHE A 69 -8.91 7.13 -20.93
C PHE A 69 -7.67 7.90 -20.46
N VAL A 70 -7.49 9.15 -20.91
CA VAL A 70 -6.31 9.96 -20.57
C VAL A 70 -6.28 10.26 -19.07
N GLU A 71 -7.44 10.60 -18.51
CA GLU A 71 -7.62 10.80 -17.07
C GLU A 71 -7.36 9.54 -16.25
N ALA A 72 -7.85 8.38 -16.72
CA ALA A 72 -7.62 7.11 -16.06
C ALA A 72 -6.12 6.77 -15.98
N ILE A 73 -5.37 7.00 -17.06
CA ILE A 73 -3.91 6.80 -17.08
C ILE A 73 -3.19 7.83 -16.21
N ALA A 74 -3.64 9.10 -16.21
CA ALA A 74 -3.08 10.12 -15.32
C ALA A 74 -3.21 9.73 -13.84
N PHE A 75 -4.36 9.17 -13.44
CA PHE A 75 -4.53 8.61 -12.10
C PHE A 75 -3.58 7.45 -11.83
N VAL A 76 -3.47 6.47 -12.74
CA VAL A 76 -2.55 5.33 -12.59
C VAL A 76 -1.10 5.78 -12.40
N ASN A 77 -0.64 6.77 -13.16
CA ASN A 77 0.71 7.32 -13.03
C ASN A 77 0.98 7.91 -11.63
N LEU A 78 -0.03 8.50 -10.99
CA LEU A 78 0.10 9.05 -9.63
C LEU A 78 0.23 7.96 -8.56
N LEU A 79 -0.08 6.70 -8.88
CA LEU A 79 0.05 5.58 -7.93
C LEU A 79 1.47 5.02 -7.87
N VAL A 80 2.30 5.31 -8.88
CA VAL A 80 3.64 4.72 -9.04
C VAL A 80 4.56 5.09 -7.88
N GLU A 81 4.76 6.38 -7.62
CA GLU A 81 5.68 6.83 -6.57
C GLU A 81 5.25 6.35 -5.16
N PRO A 82 3.97 6.46 -4.75
CA PRO A 82 3.54 5.90 -3.47
C PRO A 82 3.72 4.39 -3.33
N ALA A 83 3.47 3.62 -4.41
CA ALA A 83 3.64 2.17 -4.40
C ALA A 83 5.12 1.77 -4.25
N GLU A 84 6.02 2.43 -4.99
CA GLU A 84 7.46 2.22 -4.88
C GLU A 84 8.00 2.66 -3.52
N THR A 85 7.60 3.84 -3.04
CA THR A 85 8.01 4.37 -1.73
C THR A 85 7.60 3.45 -0.59
N LEU A 86 6.42 2.83 -0.66
CA LEU A 86 5.96 1.86 0.34
C LEU A 86 6.55 0.45 0.14
N GLY A 87 7.14 0.17 -1.03
CA GLY A 87 7.54 -1.17 -1.43
C GLY A 87 6.37 -2.14 -1.45
N HIS A 88 5.19 -1.67 -1.88
CA HIS A 88 3.95 -2.43 -1.92
C HIS A 88 3.15 -2.05 -3.15
N HIS A 89 2.87 -3.01 -4.02
CA HIS A 89 2.36 -2.73 -5.36
C HIS A 89 0.89 -3.15 -5.52
N PRO A 90 0.05 -2.35 -6.19
CA PRO A 90 -1.31 -2.74 -6.52
C PRO A 90 -1.39 -3.65 -7.74
N ASP A 91 -2.36 -4.56 -7.73
CA ASP A 91 -2.90 -5.17 -8.95
C ASP A 91 -3.84 -4.16 -9.62
N LEU A 92 -3.59 -3.82 -10.89
CA LEU A 92 -4.39 -2.84 -11.64
C LEU A 92 -5.08 -3.48 -12.86
N MET A 93 -6.38 -3.21 -13.01
CA MET A 93 -7.12 -3.51 -14.24
C MET A 93 -7.75 -2.24 -14.79
N ILE A 94 -7.44 -1.93 -16.05
CA ILE A 94 -7.89 -0.70 -16.72
C ILE A 94 -8.85 -1.08 -17.84
N LYS A 95 -10.07 -0.54 -17.81
CA LYS A 95 -11.11 -0.72 -18.83
C LYS A 95 -11.58 0.65 -19.29
N TYR A 96 -10.96 1.17 -20.35
CA TYR A 96 -11.21 2.54 -20.82
C TYR A 96 -11.10 3.55 -19.66
N ASN A 97 -12.18 4.17 -19.23
CA ASN A 97 -12.20 5.16 -18.16
C ASN A 97 -12.40 4.58 -16.75
N LEU A 98 -12.33 3.25 -16.59
CA LEU A 98 -12.42 2.56 -15.29
C LEU A 98 -11.05 2.01 -14.89
N VAL A 99 -10.64 2.27 -13.65
CA VAL A 99 -9.45 1.69 -13.02
C VAL A 99 -9.88 0.90 -11.79
N MET A 100 -9.77 -0.42 -11.87
CA MET A 100 -9.97 -1.30 -10.74
C MET A 100 -8.62 -1.54 -10.07
N VAL A 101 -8.55 -1.29 -8.76
CA VAL A 101 -7.37 -1.47 -7.93
C VAL A 101 -7.64 -2.59 -6.95
N SER A 102 -6.70 -3.53 -6.84
CA SER A 102 -6.73 -4.57 -5.83
C SER A 102 -5.42 -4.62 -5.05
N LEU A 103 -5.54 -4.77 -3.73
CA LEU A 103 -4.41 -4.79 -2.80
C LEU A 103 -4.46 -6.06 -1.95
N THR A 104 -3.32 -6.74 -1.88
CA THR A 104 -3.07 -7.86 -0.98
C THR A 104 -1.58 -7.95 -0.71
N THR A 105 -1.21 -8.46 0.45
CA THR A 105 0.19 -8.78 0.75
C THR A 105 0.45 -10.22 0.32
N HIS A 106 0.96 -10.39 -0.90
CA HIS A 106 1.10 -11.70 -1.56
C HIS A 106 1.88 -12.73 -0.73
N ASP A 107 2.98 -12.32 -0.10
CA ASP A 107 3.83 -13.21 0.71
C ASP A 107 3.11 -13.76 1.95
N LEU A 108 2.10 -13.02 2.43
CA LEU A 108 1.25 -13.44 3.55
C LEU A 108 -0.01 -14.17 3.08
N GLY A 109 -0.30 -14.13 1.77
CA GLY A 109 -1.54 -14.64 1.20
C GLY A 109 -2.78 -14.03 1.84
N GLY A 110 -2.73 -12.75 2.24
CA GLY A 110 -3.74 -12.08 3.05
C GLY A 110 -3.59 -10.56 3.09
N ILE A 111 -4.48 -9.89 3.83
CA ILE A 111 -4.49 -8.43 3.95
C ILE A 111 -3.65 -8.01 5.16
N SER A 112 -2.75 -7.06 4.97
CA SER A 112 -1.90 -6.49 6.01
C SER A 112 -2.12 -4.99 6.20
N GLN A 113 -1.34 -4.40 7.11
CA GLN A 113 -1.31 -2.94 7.32
C GLN A 113 -0.86 -2.18 6.05
N LYS A 114 0.03 -2.76 5.23
CA LYS A 114 0.52 -2.15 3.99
C LYS A 114 -0.58 -1.95 2.96
N ASP A 115 -1.51 -2.90 2.89
CA ASP A 115 -2.67 -2.81 2.00
C ASP A 115 -3.55 -1.60 2.37
N PHE A 116 -3.83 -1.40 3.66
CA PHE A 116 -4.59 -0.23 4.11
C PHE A 116 -3.81 1.08 4.00
N ALA A 117 -2.49 1.06 4.21
CA ALA A 117 -1.65 2.24 4.04
C ALA A 117 -1.70 2.73 2.58
N LEU A 118 -1.52 1.82 1.62
CA LEU A 118 -1.63 2.17 0.21
C LEU A 118 -3.06 2.55 -0.17
N ALA A 119 -4.08 1.82 0.29
CA ALA A 119 -5.49 2.14 0.04
C ALA A 119 -5.83 3.58 0.43
N LYS A 120 -5.41 4.03 1.63
CA LYS A 120 -5.60 5.41 2.11
C LYS A 120 -4.94 6.44 1.20
N THR A 121 -3.72 6.17 0.74
CA THR A 121 -3.00 7.06 -0.17
C THR A 121 -3.71 7.17 -1.51
N ILE A 122 -4.11 6.05 -2.10
CA ILE A 122 -4.86 6.00 -3.37
C ILE A 122 -6.19 6.75 -3.24
N SER A 123 -6.94 6.51 -2.16
CA SER A 123 -8.16 7.24 -1.80
C SER A 123 -7.94 8.75 -1.72
N ASN A 124 -6.84 9.20 -1.12
CA ASN A 124 -6.51 10.62 -1.03
C ASN A 124 -6.19 11.22 -2.39
N ILE A 125 -5.39 10.53 -3.22
CA ILE A 125 -5.08 10.94 -4.59
C ILE A 125 -6.38 11.12 -5.37
N TYR A 126 -7.26 10.11 -5.36
CA TYR A 126 -8.53 10.18 -6.08
C TYR A 126 -9.41 11.35 -5.61
N ARG A 127 -9.59 11.52 -4.29
CA ARG A 127 -10.37 12.66 -3.73
C ARG A 127 -9.77 14.01 -4.11
N ASN A 128 -8.45 14.12 -4.16
CA ASN A 128 -7.78 15.35 -4.57
C ASN A 128 -7.97 15.65 -6.06
N LEU A 129 -7.95 14.63 -6.93
CA LEU A 129 -8.27 14.79 -8.35
C LEU A 129 -9.72 15.23 -8.57
N GLN A 130 -10.67 14.65 -7.81
CA GLN A 130 -12.08 15.05 -7.90
C GLN A 130 -12.30 16.52 -7.47
N LYS A 131 -11.55 17.00 -6.47
CA LYS A 131 -11.65 18.40 -5.99
C LYS A 131 -11.00 19.41 -6.92
N ASN A 132 -9.83 19.09 -7.47
CA ASN A 132 -8.99 20.07 -8.17
C ASN A 132 -9.01 19.91 -9.71
N GLY A 133 -9.65 18.86 -10.22
CA GLY A 133 -9.55 18.44 -11.61
C GLY A 133 -8.19 17.80 -11.93
N ILE A 134 -8.16 17.02 -13.00
CA ILE A 134 -6.92 16.42 -13.50
C ILE A 134 -6.24 17.45 -14.40
N LYS A 135 -5.11 18.01 -13.96
CA LYS A 135 -4.27 18.90 -14.78
C LYS A 135 -3.44 18.07 -15.76
N ILE A 136 -4.03 17.70 -16.89
CA ILE A 136 -3.32 17.03 -17.97
C ILE A 136 -2.56 18.11 -18.76
N HIS A 137 -1.22 18.06 -18.74
CA HIS A 137 -0.44 18.85 -19.68
C HIS A 137 -0.74 18.31 -21.08
N LYS A 138 -1.49 19.11 -21.86
CA LYS A 138 -1.64 18.85 -23.29
C LYS A 138 -0.31 19.22 -23.92
N ASN A 139 0.43 18.22 -24.38
CA ASN A 139 1.57 18.42 -25.28
C ASN A 139 1.11 19.05 -26.59
#